data_AF-A0A3D5SM80-F1
#
_entry.id   AF-A0A3D5SM80-F1
#
_cell.length_a   1.000
_cell.length_b   1.000
_cell.length_c   1.000
_cell.angle_alpha   90.00
_cell.angle_beta   90.00
_cell.angle_gamma   90.00
#
_symmetry.space_group_name_H-M   'P 1'
#
loop_
_entity.id
_entity.type
_entity.pdbx_description
1 polymer ?
#
loop_
_entity_poly.entity_id
_entity_poly.type
_entity_poly.pdbx_seq_one_letter_code
_entity_poly.pdbx_strand_id
1 'polypeptide(L)' 'FANFDFVSSNYDIRGTPLESRVKPYVVRVIGGVRVGLFGLGISPDNLITPENFKGVKYNDPVKASREVVGTLRGREGCT' A
#
# COMPACT_ATOMS: atom_id res chain seq x y z
N PHE A 1 -9.06 -12.55 14.39
CA PHE A 1 -9.16 -11.68 13.21
C PHE A 1 -8.25 -10.47 13.41
N ALA A 2 -7.59 -10.00 12.35
CA ALA A 2 -6.86 -8.74 12.40
C ALA A 2 -7.86 -7.58 12.45
N ASN A 3 -7.72 -6.70 13.44
CA ASN A 3 -8.61 -5.56 13.65
C ASN A 3 -8.00 -4.26 13.11
N PHE A 4 -7.12 -4.37 12.11
CA PHE A 4 -6.40 -3.25 11.51
C PHE A 4 -6.48 -3.32 9.99
N ASP A 5 -6.27 -2.18 9.34
CA ASP A 5 -6.24 -2.08 7.88
C ASP A 5 -4.94 -2.69 7.32
N PHE A 6 -5.05 -3.40 6.20
CA PHE A 6 -3.89 -3.82 5.42
C PHE A 6 -3.58 -2.76 4.36
N VAL A 7 -2.30 -2.43 4.21
CA VAL A 7 -1.85 -1.44 3.21
C VAL A 7 -0.68 -1.97 2.37
N SER A 8 -0.72 -1.68 1.06
CA SER A 8 0.41 -1.83 0.14
C SER A 8 0.22 -0.86 -1.03
N SER A 9 1.18 0.04 -1.23
CA SER A 9 1.10 1.08 -2.25
C SER A 9 1.75 0.69 -3.57
N ASN A 10 2.66 -0.28 -3.57
CA ASN A 10 3.44 -0.63 -4.76
C ASN A 10 3.16 -2.04 -5.29
N TYR A 11 2.38 -2.86 -4.60
CA TYR A 11 1.85 -4.09 -5.19
C TYR A 11 0.49 -3.81 -5.81
N ASP A 12 0.40 -3.99 -7.12
CA ASP A 12 -0.87 -4.04 -7.82
C ASP A 12 -1.45 -5.45 -7.70
N ILE A 13 -2.53 -5.54 -6.95
CA ILE A 13 -3.18 -6.80 -6.54
C ILE A 13 -4.58 -6.96 -7.17
N ARG A 14 -4.88 -6.16 -8.20
CA ARG A 14 -6.16 -6.24 -8.91
C ARG A 14 -6.33 -7.63 -9.52
N GLY A 15 -7.53 -8.19 -9.39
CA GLY A 15 -7.86 -9.56 -9.81
C GLY A 15 -7.40 -10.65 -8.83
N THR A 16 -6.76 -10.30 -7.71
CA THR A 16 -6.41 -11.26 -6.66
C THR A 16 -7.48 -11.29 -5.55
N PRO A 17 -7.55 -12.35 -4.74
CA PRO A 17 -8.41 -12.38 -3.55
C PRO A 17 -8.13 -11.26 -2.52
N LEU A 18 -7.00 -10.56 -2.65
CA LEU A 18 -6.60 -9.47 -1.77
C LEU A 18 -7.16 -8.10 -2.20
N GLU A 19 -7.68 -7.97 -3.42
CA GLU A 19 -8.09 -6.69 -4.03
C GLU A 19 -9.05 -5.89 -3.13
N SER A 20 -10.01 -6.55 -2.49
CA SER A 20 -10.99 -5.90 -1.61
C SER A 20 -10.49 -5.66 -0.18
N ARG A 21 -9.29 -6.14 0.17
CA ARG A 21 -8.77 -6.17 1.54
C ARG A 21 -7.58 -5.24 1.79
N VAL A 22 -6.76 -4.99 0.78
CA VAL A 22 -5.55 -4.18 0.92
C VAL A 22 -5.76 -2.83 0.25
N LYS A 23 -5.49 -1.76 0.98
CA LYS A 23 -5.63 -0.38 0.53
C LYS A 23 -4.27 0.19 0.13
N PRO A 24 -4.20 1.17 -0.78
CA PRO A 24 -2.92 1.82 -1.10
C PRO A 24 -2.37 2.62 0.09
N TYR A 25 -3.24 3.21 0.90
CA TYR A 25 -2.92 3.95 2.11
C TYR A 25 -4.15 4.02 3.02
N VAL A 26 -3.95 4.46 4.27
CA VAL A 26 -5.03 4.85 5.18
C VAL A 26 -4.67 6.14 5.91
N VAL A 27 -5.69 6.89 6.33
CA VAL A 27 -5.52 8.09 7.15
C VAL A 27 -6.10 7.83 8.52
N ARG A 28 -5.41 8.30 9.56
CA ARG A 28 -5.86 8.28 10.95
C ARG A 28 -5.72 9.66 11.57
N VAL A 29 -6.61 10.00 12.50
CA VAL A 29 -6.48 11.23 13.29
C VAL A 29 -6.00 10.83 14.68
N ILE A 30 -4.82 11.30 15.07
CA ILE A 30 -4.19 11.00 16.37
C ILE A 30 -3.86 12.34 17.01
N GLY A 31 -4.48 12.65 18.16
CA GLY A 31 -4.27 13.93 18.85
C GLY A 31 -4.61 15.16 17.99
N GLY A 32 -5.63 15.06 17.13
CA GLY A 32 -6.01 16.13 16.19
C GLY A 32 -5.13 16.23 14.93
N VAL A 33 -4.06 15.44 14.82
CA VAL A 33 -3.16 15.41 13.65
C VAL A 33 -3.59 14.31 12.67
N ARG A 34 -3.66 14.63 11.37
CA ARG A 34 -3.90 13.64 10.31
C ARG A 34 -2.59 12.93 9.96
N VAL A 35 -2.55 11.62 10.22
CA VAL A 35 -1.42 10.73 9.96
C VAL A 35 -1.77 9.81 8.79
N GLY A 36 -1.02 9.95 7.69
CA GLY A 36 -1.09 9.05 6.55
C GLY A 36 -0.19 7.85 6.74
N LEU A 37 -0.74 6.64 6.59
CA LEU A 37 -0.05 5.37 6.76
C LEU A 37 -0.10 4.61 5.43
N PHE A 38 1.06 4.17 4.95
CA PHE A 38 1.17 3.40 3.72
C PHE A 38 2.34 2.43 3.80
N GLY A 39 2.30 1.36 3.01
CA GLY A 39 3.29 0.28 3.04
C GLY A 39 3.95 0.08 1.69
N LEU A 40 5.23 -0.30 1.69
CA LEU A 40 5.97 -0.67 0.50
C LEU A 40 6.54 -2.07 0.68
N GLY A 41 6.35 -2.93 -0.31
CA GLY A 41 6.97 -4.24 -0.42
C GLY A 41 8.24 -4.22 -1.28
N ILE A 42 9.06 -5.25 -1.11
CA ILE A 42 10.25 -5.52 -1.95
C ILE A 42 9.86 -6.36 -3.17
N SER A 43 10.70 -6.48 -4.18
CA SER A 43 10.37 -7.37 -5.31
C SER A 43 10.27 -8.82 -4.81
N PRO A 44 9.18 -9.56 -5.13
CA PRO A 44 9.06 -10.97 -4.76
C PRO A 44 9.92 -11.89 -5.64
N ASP A 45 10.40 -11.39 -6.79
CA ASP A 45 11.18 -12.16 -7.75
C ASP A 45 12.46 -12.71 -7.09
N ASN A 46 12.70 -14.00 -7.29
CA ASN A 46 13.82 -14.76 -6.70
C ASN A 46 13.83 -14.85 -5.15
N LEU A 47 12.81 -14.31 -4.47
CA LEU A 47 12.63 -14.43 -3.01
C LEU A 47 11.46 -15.34 -2.65
N ILE A 48 10.47 -15.42 -3.53
CA ILE A 48 9.23 -16.15 -3.33
C ILE A 48 9.00 -17.06 -4.54
N THR A 49 8.50 -18.27 -4.28
CA THR A 49 8.01 -19.19 -5.33
C THR A 49 6.93 -18.51 -6.19
N PRO A 50 7.05 -18.46 -7.53
CA PRO A 50 6.14 -17.72 -8.43
C PRO A 50 4.65 -17.98 -8.21
N GLU A 51 4.30 -19.21 -7.86
CA GLU A 51 2.91 -19.62 -7.61
C GLU A 51 2.28 -18.86 -6.42
N ASN A 52 3.08 -18.43 -5.45
CA ASN A 52 2.61 -17.77 -4.23
C ASN A 52 2.31 -16.27 -4.39
N PHE A 53 2.72 -15.65 -5.49
CA PHE A 53 2.41 -14.25 -5.79
C PHE A 53 1.78 -14.06 -7.18
N LYS A 54 1.25 -15.14 -7.75
CA LYS A 54 0.58 -15.11 -9.05
C LYS A 54 -0.53 -14.05 -9.07
N GLY A 55 -0.49 -13.17 -10.07
CA GLY A 55 -1.44 -12.06 -10.24
C GLY A 55 -1.07 -10.78 -9.48
N VAL A 56 -0.05 -10.80 -8.63
CA VAL A 56 0.51 -9.60 -8.01
C VAL A 56 1.55 -8.99 -8.95
N LYS A 57 1.37 -7.71 -9.29
CA LYS A 57 2.35 -6.94 -10.06
C LYS A 57 3.14 -6.01 -9.15
N TYR A 58 4.46 -6.19 -9.16
CA TYR A 58 5.39 -5.30 -8.47
C TYR A 58 5.58 -3.99 -9.24
N ASN A 59 5.47 -2.85 -8.56
CA ASN A 59 5.81 -1.54 -9.08
C ASN A 59 6.97 -0.92 -8.31
N ASP A 60 7.72 -0.03 -8.96
CA ASP A 60 8.85 0.68 -8.35
C ASP A 60 8.43 1.36 -7.04
N PRO A 61 9.04 1.01 -5.90
CA PRO A 61 8.58 1.44 -4.59
C PRO A 61 8.84 2.93 -4.36
N VAL A 62 9.89 3.48 -4.99
CA VAL A 62 10.24 4.89 -4.83
C VAL A 62 9.22 5.77 -5.56
N LYS A 63 8.84 5.40 -6.79
CA LYS A 63 7.79 6.07 -7.56
C LYS A 63 6.45 5.98 -6.83
N ALA A 64 6.04 4.78 -6.42
CA ALA A 64 4.79 4.58 -5.69
C ALA A 64 4.74 5.40 -4.39
N SER A 65 5.85 5.47 -3.65
CA SER A 65 5.94 6.28 -2.43
C SER A 65 5.72 7.78 -2.70
N ARG A 66 6.28 8.31 -3.79
CA ARG A 66 6.15 9.73 -4.14
C ARG A 66 4.71 10.07 -4.52
N GLU A 67 4.05 9.18 -5.28
CA GLU A 67 2.64 9.34 -5.67
C GLU A 67 1.71 9.31 -4.46
N VAL A 68 1.89 8.36 -3.54
CA VAL A 68 1.10 8.29 -2.30
C VAL A 68 1.38 9.48 -1.39
N VAL A 69 2.63 9.89 -1.21
CA VAL A 69 2.96 11.09 -0.39
C VAL A 69 2.32 12.35 -0.99
N GLY A 70 2.35 12.50 -2.32
CA GLY A 70 1.66 13.60 -3.00
C GLY A 70 0.16 13.61 -2.73
N THR A 71 -0.47 12.43 -2.78
CA THR A 71 -1.89 12.25 -2.46
C THR A 71 -2.20 12.58 -1.00
N LEU A 72 -1.40 12.04 -0.06
CA LEU A 72 -1.60 12.24 1.37
C LEU A 72 -1.45 13.71 1.77
N ARG A 73 -0.47 14.42 1.21
CA ARG A 73 -0.27 15.86 1.48
C ARG A 73 -1.33 16.72 0.81
N GLY A 74 -1.57 16.51 -0.48
CA GLY A 74 -2.44 17.38 -1.28
C GLY A 74 -3.92 17.14 -1.03
N ARG A 75 -4.38 15.89 -1.15
CA ARG A 75 -5.81 15.54 -1.05
C ARG A 75 -6.23 15.26 0.38
N GLU A 76 -5.39 14.55 1.14
CA GLU A 76 -5.76 14.12 2.50
C GLU A 76 -5.31 15.09 3.60
N GLY A 77 -4.57 16.15 3.28
CA GLY A 77 -4.14 17.14 4.27
C GLY A 77 -3.28 16.57 5.41
N CYS A 78 -2.55 15.48 5.16
CA CYS A 78 -1.53 14.98 6.06
C CYS A 78 -0.26 15.82 5.83
N THR A 79 -0.01 16.79 6.72
CA THR A 79 1.06 17.80 6.58
C THR A 79 2.15 17.63 7.63
#